data_AF-A0A3N5ICT3-F1
#
_entry.id   AF-A0A3N5ICT3-F1
#
_cell.length_a   1.000
_cell.length_b   1.000
_cell.length_c   1.000
_cell.angle_alpha   90.00
_cell.angle_beta   90.00
_cell.angle_gamma   90.00
#
_symmetry.space_group_name_H-M   'P 1'
#
loop_
_entity.id
_entity.type
_entity.pdbx_description
1 polymer ?
#
loop_
_entity_poly.entity_id
_entity_poly.type
_entity_poly.pdbx_seq_one_letter_code
_entity_poly.pdbx_strand_id
1 'polypeptide(L)'
;GDFIDDYAVDSAERNDLSFLFIVELDRGRIARILLHSVCIEDLYVRLAKDQEIAFLQRTMQSKCKAFGNKILFCDGVGTIEVS
;
A
#
# COMPACT_ATOMS: atom_id res chain seq x y z
N GLY A 1 7.75 5.92 10.68
CA GLY A 1 7.12 7.23 10.50
C GLY A 1 6.67 7.69 11.85
N ASP A 2 7.01 8.92 12.22
CA ASP A 2 6.32 9.55 13.33
C ASP A 2 4.96 10.02 12.79
N PHE A 3 3.89 9.45 13.35
CA PHE A 3 2.48 9.63 12.99
C PHE A 3 1.99 11.09 12.93
N ILE A 4 2.84 12.07 13.22
CA ILE A 4 2.51 13.48 13.38
C ILE A 4 2.67 14.26 12.05
N ASP A 5 3.51 13.79 11.12
CA ASP A 5 3.76 14.50 9.84
C ASP A 5 2.75 14.14 8.72
N ASP A 6 1.89 13.14 8.91
CA ASP A 6 0.92 12.69 7.90
C ASP A 6 -0.33 13.60 7.80
N TYR A 7 -0.47 14.60 8.66
CA TYR A 7 -1.65 15.49 8.70
C TYR A 7 -1.56 16.69 7.75
N ALA A 8 -0.36 17.05 7.28
CA ALA A 8 -0.20 18.06 6.25
C ALA A 8 -0.38 17.41 4.88
N VAL A 9 -1.63 17.31 4.40
CA VAL A 9 -1.92 16.66 3.13
C VAL A 9 -1.37 17.48 1.97
N ASP A 10 -0.26 17.05 1.39
CA ASP A 10 0.23 17.61 0.13
C ASP A 10 -0.57 16.96 -1.01
N SER A 11 -1.36 17.77 -1.72
CA SER A 11 -2.22 17.29 -2.81
C SER A 11 -1.47 16.61 -3.97
N ALA A 12 -0.17 16.89 -4.14
CA ALA A 12 0.70 16.27 -5.13
C ALA A 12 1.32 14.96 -4.61
N GLU A 13 1.81 14.94 -3.37
CA GLU A 13 2.45 13.74 -2.78
C GLU A 13 1.43 12.73 -2.25
N ARG A 14 0.18 13.15 -1.97
CA ARG A 14 -0.92 12.30 -1.49
C ARG A 14 -0.50 11.42 -0.31
N ASN A 15 0.12 12.03 0.70
CA ASN A 15 0.53 11.38 1.95
C ASN A 15 -0.66 10.90 2.81
N ASP A 16 -1.88 11.30 2.47
CA ASP A 16 -3.12 10.72 2.99
C ASP A 16 -3.33 9.26 2.51
N LEU A 17 -2.69 8.84 1.42
CA LEU A 17 -2.81 7.51 0.84
C LEU A 17 -1.65 6.59 1.23
N SER A 18 -1.97 5.39 1.69
CA SER A 18 -0.98 4.40 2.08
C SER A 18 -1.48 2.96 1.89
N PHE A 19 -0.71 1.99 2.38
CA PHE A 19 -1.11 0.59 2.45
C PHE A 19 -1.03 0.05 3.87
N LEU A 20 -2.04 -0.71 4.28
CA LEU A 20 -1.89 -1.68 5.36
C LEU A 20 -1.18 -2.92 4.79
N PHE A 21 -0.04 -3.26 5.39
CA PHE A 21 0.75 -4.43 5.01
C PHE A 21 0.44 -5.60 5.94
N ILE A 22 0.03 -6.74 5.35
CA ILE A 22 -0.13 -7.99 6.08
C ILE A 22 0.97 -8.94 5.60
N VAL A 23 1.82 -9.37 6.52
CA VAL A 23 2.89 -10.33 6.23
C VAL A 23 2.41 -11.71 6.68
N GLU A 24 2.30 -12.63 5.74
CA GLU A 24 1.98 -14.02 6.04
C GLU A 24 3.27 -14.83 6.14
N LEU A 25 3.36 -15.62 7.21
CA LEU A 25 4.49 -16.49 7.48
C LEU A 25 4.09 -17.95 7.29
N ASP A 26 4.93 -18.72 6.61
CA ASP A 26 4.86 -20.18 6.58
C ASP A 26 6.18 -20.77 7.08
N ARG A 27 6.10 -21.66 8.09
CA ARG A 27 7.25 -22.33 8.72
C ARG A 27 8.40 -21.37 9.10
N GLY A 28 8.07 -20.18 9.58
CA GLY A 28 9.05 -19.17 9.99
C GLY A 28 9.71 -18.39 8.84
N ARG A 29 9.23 -18.54 7.61
CA ARG A 29 9.65 -17.75 6.44
C ARG A 29 8.49 -16.87 5.96
N ILE A 30 8.80 -15.73 5.36
CA ILE A 30 7.78 -14.90 4.72
C ILE A 30 7.28 -15.64 3.48
N ALA A 31 5.98 -15.96 3.45
CA ALA A 31 5.34 -16.61 2.31
C ALA A 31 4.86 -15.57 1.29
N ARG A 32 4.16 -14.54 1.77
CA ARG A 32 3.67 -13.43 0.94
C ARG A 32 3.40 -12.18 1.77
N ILE A 33 3.34 -11.05 1.08
CA ILE A 33 2.92 -9.76 1.63
C ILE A 33 1.67 -9.31 0.89
N LEU A 34 0.61 -9.05 1.64
CA LEU A 34 -0.63 -8.46 1.15
C LEU A 34 -0.65 -6.95 1.42
N LEU A 35 -1.16 -6.18 0.47
CA LEU A 35 -1.21 -4.73 0.51
C LEU A 35 -2.66 -4.27 0.33
N HIS A 36 -3.26 -3.77 1.41
CA HIS A 36 -4.60 -3.16 1.37
C HIS A 36 -4.49 -1.66 1.28
N SER A 37 -5.00 -1.06 0.20
CA SER A 37 -5.00 0.39 0.02
C SER A 37 -5.85 1.07 1.09
N VAL A 38 -5.27 2.05 1.77
CA VAL A 38 -5.94 2.82 2.82
C VAL A 38 -5.80 4.33 2.58
N CYS A 39 -6.74 5.08 3.12
CA CYS A 39 -6.76 6.53 3.13
C CYS A 39 -6.95 7.02 4.57
N ILE A 40 -6.19 8.04 4.95
CA ILE A 40 -6.34 8.76 6.21
C ILE A 40 -7.21 10.00 5.95
N GLU A 41 -8.38 10.04 6.58
CA GLU A 41 -9.37 11.12 6.44
C GLU A 41 -10.01 11.37 7.81
N ASP A 42 -10.22 12.63 8.19
CA ASP A 42 -10.75 13.06 9.50
C ASP A 42 -10.18 12.28 10.71
N LEU A 43 -8.85 12.06 10.75
CA LEU A 43 -8.15 11.36 11.82
C LEU A 43 -8.48 9.84 11.94
N TYR A 44 -9.12 9.24 10.94
CA TYR A 44 -9.33 7.79 10.87
C TYR A 44 -8.72 7.17 9.61
N VAL A 45 -8.38 5.90 9.72
CA VAL A 45 -7.94 5.08 8.57
C VAL A 45 -9.15 4.35 8.03
N ARG A 46 -9.38 4.48 6.72
CA ARG A 46 -10.39 3.70 5.98
C ARG A 46 -9.76 2.99 4.79
N LEU A 47 -10.47 2.02 4.23
CA LEU A 47 -10.10 1.49 2.92
C LEU A 47 -10.19 2.61 1.88
N ALA A 48 -9.18 2.64 1.01
CA ALA A 48 -9.18 3.51 -0.16
C ALA A 48 -10.29 3.09 -1.13
N LYS A 49 -10.75 4.02 -1.97
CA LYS A 49 -11.81 3.81 -2.95
C LYS A 49 -11.39 4.27 -4.34
N ASP A 50 -11.91 3.61 -5.36
CA ASP A 50 -11.87 4.02 -6.77
C ASP A 50 -10.50 4.62 -7.21
N GLN A 51 -10.44 5.94 -7.36
CA GLN A 51 -9.27 6.66 -7.85
C GLN A 51 -8.07 6.60 -6.88
N GLU A 52 -8.33 6.52 -5.58
CA GLU A 52 -7.29 6.35 -4.55
C GLU A 52 -6.59 5.00 -4.72
N ILE A 53 -7.37 3.93 -4.95
CA ILE A 53 -6.84 2.60 -5.25
C ILE A 53 -6.02 2.65 -6.53
N ALA A 54 -6.56 3.23 -7.61
CA ALA A 54 -5.87 3.30 -8.90
C ALA A 54 -4.53 4.06 -8.80
N PHE A 55 -4.50 5.17 -8.04
CA PHE A 55 -3.29 5.92 -7.77
C PHE A 55 -2.25 5.08 -7.01
N LEU A 56 -2.67 4.47 -5.88
CA LEU A 56 -1.80 3.65 -5.05
C LEU A 56 -1.24 2.44 -5.80
N GLN A 57 -2.07 1.75 -6.58
CA GLN A 57 -1.66 0.61 -7.40
C GLN A 57 -0.58 1.00 -8.42
N ARG A 58 -0.82 2.08 -9.18
CA ARG A 58 0.14 2.59 -10.17
C ARG A 58 1.46 3.00 -9.52
N THR A 59 1.39 3.73 -8.42
CA THR A 59 2.56 4.21 -7.68
C THR A 59 3.38 3.04 -7.14
N MET A 60 2.74 2.05 -6.52
CA MET A 60 3.44 0.89 -5.97
C MET A 60 4.02 0.00 -7.08
N GLN A 61 3.28 -0.25 -8.17
CA GLN A 61 3.82 -0.96 -9.33
C GLN A 61 5.08 -0.31 -9.89
N SER A 62 5.08 1.03 -10.01
CA SER A 62 6.26 1.78 -10.46
C SER A 62 7.44 1.64 -9.49
N LYS A 63 7.20 1.72 -8.18
CA LYS A 63 8.23 1.56 -7.16
C LYS A 63 8.78 0.12 -7.16
N CYS A 64 7.94 -0.91 -7.13
CA CYS A 64 8.37 -2.31 -7.16
C CYS A 64 9.19 -2.65 -8.42
N LYS A 65 8.80 -2.11 -9.58
CA LYS A 65 9.54 -2.30 -10.85
C LYS A 65 10.98 -1.82 -10.75
N ALA A 66 11.25 -0.72 -10.02
CA ALA A 66 12.61 -0.23 -9.81
C ALA A 66 13.49 -1.20 -9.00
N PHE A 67 12.88 -2.09 -8.20
CA PHE A 67 13.57 -3.10 -7.40
C PHE A 67 13.49 -4.51 -7.99
N GLY A 68 12.98 -4.67 -9.21
CA GLY A 68 12.86 -5.97 -9.88
C GLY A 68 11.74 -6.88 -9.34
N ASN A 69 10.95 -6.41 -8.37
CA ASN A 69 9.85 -7.17 -7.79
C ASN A 69 8.56 -6.94 -8.59
N LYS A 70 7.79 -8.01 -8.81
CA LYS A 70 6.44 -7.92 -9.39
C LYS A 70 5.41 -7.92 -8.26
N ILE A 71 4.51 -6.94 -8.31
CA ILE A 71 3.32 -6.89 -7.47
C ILE A 71 2.10 -7.14 -8.36
N LEU A 72 1.20 -8.02 -7.91
CA LEU A 72 -0.06 -8.31 -8.58
C LEU A 72 -1.21 -7.73 -7.75
N PHE A 73 -2.21 -7.14 -8.40
CA PHE A 73 -3.41 -6.65 -7.72
C PHE A 73 -4.64 -7.46 -8.17
N CYS A 74 -5.37 -8.02 -7.20
CA CYS A 74 -6.64 -8.71 -7.39
C CYS A 74 -7.66 -8.15 -6.38
N ASP A 75 -8.86 -7.80 -6.85
CA ASP A 75 -9.93 -7.22 -6.01
C ASP A 75 -9.47 -6.07 -5.09
N GLY A 76 -8.57 -5.22 -5.61
CA GLY A 76 -8.02 -4.08 -4.87
C GLY A 76 -6.90 -4.43 -3.88
N VAL A 77 -6.54 -5.70 -3.73
CA VAL A 77 -5.48 -6.16 -2.82
C VAL A 77 -4.21 -6.49 -3.60
N GLY A 78 -3.10 -5.87 -3.21
CA GLY A 78 -1.78 -6.15 -3.77
C GLY A 78 -1.16 -7.38 -3.13
N THR A 79 -0.46 -8.21 -3.91
CA THR A 79 0.27 -9.38 -3.44
C THR A 79 1.69 -9.35 -3.96
N ILE A 80 2.65 -9.52 -3.06
CA ILE A 80 4.06 -9.77 -3.36
C ILE A 80 4.40 -11.16 -2.83
N GLU A 81 4.81 -12.06 -3.74
CA GLU A 81 5.35 -13.35 -3.36
C GLU A 81 6.83 -13.20 -3.00
N VAL A 82 7.24 -13.88 -1.92
CA VAL A 82 8.63 -13.90 -1.46
C VAL A 82 9.16 -15.31 -1.71
N SER A 83 10.02 -15.45 -2.72
CA SER A 83 10.70 -16.69 -3.12
C SER A 83 11.95 -16.95 -2.30
#